data_AF-A0A090X1Q3-F1
#
_entry.id   AF-A0A090X1Q3-F1
#
_cell.length_a   1.000
_cell.length_b   1.000
_cell.length_c   1.000
_cell.angle_alpha   90.00
_cell.angle_beta   90.00
_cell.angle_gamma   90.00
#
_symmetry.space_group_name_H-M   'P 1'
#
loop_
_entity.id
_entity.type
_entity.pdbx_description
1 polymer ?
#
loop_
_entity_poly.entity_id
_entity_poly.type
_entity_poly.pdbx_seq_one_letter_code
_entity_poly.pdbx_strand_id
1 'polypeptide(L)' 'MRYRPSVVIKNSTVGPHVSIGPGTTIENSTIKNSLIQCHSVIKNATLDEAMIGNHVKYNANYNKVSIGDYTVME' A
#
# COMPACT_ATOMS: atom_id res chain seq x y z
N MET A 1 -11.60 25.23 5.03
CA MET A 1 -10.37 24.63 4.47
C MET A 1 -10.40 23.13 4.74
N ARG A 2 -10.38 22.27 3.71
CA ARG A 2 -10.48 20.80 3.86
C ARG A 2 -9.09 20.21 3.64
N TYR A 3 -8.42 19.74 4.70
CA TYR A 3 -7.13 19.06 4.57
C TYR A 3 -7.35 17.66 3.98
N ARG A 4 -6.72 17.37 2.84
CA ARG A 4 -6.74 16.02 2.25
C ARG A 4 -5.56 15.23 2.81
N PRO A 5 -5.76 14.00 3.32
CA PRO A 5 -4.66 13.13 3.71
C PRO A 5 -3.71 12.91 2.53
N SER A 6 -2.40 13.09 2.73
CA SER A 6 -1.38 12.78 1.73
C SER A 6 -0.94 11.33 1.81
N VAL A 7 -0.22 10.87 0.80
CA VAL A 7 0.51 9.59 0.85
C VAL A 7 1.85 9.81 1.58
N VAL A 8 2.28 8.83 2.36
CA VAL A 8 3.59 8.84 3.05
C VAL A 8 4.39 7.63 2.59
N ILE A 9 5.62 7.85 2.12
CA ILE A 9 6.53 6.78 1.66
C ILE A 9 7.84 6.91 2.43
N LYS A 10 8.28 5.82 3.08
CA LYS A 10 9.49 5.78 3.90
C LYS A 10 10.32 4.55 3.54
N ASN A 11 11.61 4.73 3.27
CA ASN A 11 12.54 3.63 2.98
C ASN A 11 11.99 2.61 1.95
N SER A 12 11.29 3.11 0.94
CA SER A 12 10.52 2.28 0.02
C SER A 12 10.75 2.70 -1.42
N THR A 13 10.63 1.76 -2.33
CA THR A 13 10.72 1.99 -3.77
C THR A 13 9.34 1.81 -4.38
N VAL A 14 8.84 2.84 -5.06
CA VAL A 14 7.62 2.78 -5.86
C VAL A 14 8.02 2.80 -7.33
N GLY A 15 7.80 1.68 -7.99
CA GLY A 15 8.08 1.44 -9.40
C GLY A 15 6.93 1.91 -10.31
N PRO A 16 7.00 1.55 -11.60
CA PRO A 16 6.03 1.99 -12.60
C PRO A 16 4.64 1.38 -12.36
N HIS A 17 3.62 2.06 -12.92
CA HIS A 17 2.23 1.61 -12.92
C HIS A 17 1.64 1.36 -11.51
N VAL A 18 2.08 2.15 -10.53
CA VAL A 18 1.54 2.12 -9.16
C VAL A 18 0.58 3.27 -8.95
N SER A 19 -0.59 2.98 -8.39
CA SER A 19 -1.55 3.98 -7.90
C SER A 19 -1.72 3.84 -6.40
N ILE A 20 -1.63 4.96 -5.65
CA ILE A 20 -1.72 4.97 -4.18
C ILE A 20 -2.75 6.00 -3.75
N GLY A 21 -3.76 5.54 -3.02
CA GLY A 21 -4.83 6.38 -2.47
C GLY A 21 -4.36 7.26 -1.31
N PRO A 22 -5.01 8.42 -1.08
CA PRO A 22 -4.69 9.33 0.01
C PRO A 22 -4.79 8.66 1.39
N GLY A 23 -3.98 9.15 2.34
CA GLY A 23 -3.96 8.66 3.71
C GLY A 23 -3.25 7.32 3.88
N THR A 24 -2.63 6.80 2.83
CA THR A 24 -1.86 5.55 2.86
C THR A 24 -0.40 5.80 3.24
N THR A 25 0.15 4.93 4.09
CA THR A 25 1.57 4.91 4.46
C THR A 25 2.24 3.64 3.93
N ILE A 26 3.37 3.78 3.25
CA ILE A 26 4.22 2.70 2.77
C ILE A 26 5.59 2.80 3.45
N GLU A 27 6.05 1.72 4.07
CA GLU A 27 7.31 1.66 4.81
C GLU A 27 8.09 0.39 4.47
N ASN A 28 9.42 0.51 4.28
CA ASN A 28 10.32 -0.63 4.01
C ASN A 28 9.80 -1.59 2.92
N SER A 29 9.27 -1.06 1.82
CA SER A 29 8.56 -1.86 0.81
C SER A 29 9.00 -1.55 -0.62
N THR A 30 8.85 -2.53 -1.51
CA THR A 30 9.03 -2.36 -2.96
C THR A 30 7.71 -2.66 -3.66
N ILE A 31 7.21 -1.74 -4.47
CA ILE A 31 5.88 -1.84 -5.09
C ILE A 31 5.96 -1.52 -6.58
N LYS A 32 5.39 -2.35 -7.45
CA LYS A 32 5.25 -2.08 -8.90
C LYS A 32 3.97 -2.72 -9.44
N ASN A 33 3.44 -2.23 -10.56
CA ASN A 33 2.25 -2.79 -11.23
C ASN A 33 1.04 -3.03 -10.30
N SER A 34 0.85 -2.19 -9.27
CA SER A 34 -0.07 -2.47 -8.17
C SER A 34 -0.99 -1.30 -7.88
N LEU A 35 -2.20 -1.63 -7.39
CA LEU A 35 -3.20 -0.66 -6.97
C LEU A 35 -3.36 -0.71 -5.45
N ILE A 36 -3.13 0.42 -4.78
CA ILE A 36 -3.32 0.57 -3.34
C ILE A 36 -4.34 1.67 -3.11
N GLN A 37 -5.45 1.32 -2.47
CA GLN A 37 -6.51 2.28 -2.19
C GLN A 37 -6.19 3.13 -0.95
N CYS A 38 -7.20 3.74 -0.31
CA CYS A 38 -7.01 4.80 0.66
C CYS A 38 -6.83 4.28 2.09
N HIS A 39 -6.22 5.10 2.94
CA HIS A 39 -6.18 4.87 4.40
C HIS A 39 -5.55 3.55 4.84
N SER A 40 -4.58 3.03 4.09
CA SER A 40 -3.92 1.75 4.37
C SER A 40 -2.50 1.93 4.91
N VAL A 41 -1.97 0.92 5.61
CA VAL A 41 -0.59 0.87 6.09
C VAL A 41 0.07 -0.38 5.55
N ILE A 42 1.11 -0.21 4.74
CA ILE A 42 1.87 -1.29 4.11
C ILE A 42 3.31 -1.23 4.63
N LYS A 43 3.78 -2.34 5.19
CA LYS A 43 5.12 -2.50 5.74
C LYS A 43 5.78 -3.77 5.24
N ASN A 44 7.11 -3.74 5.08
CA ASN A 44 7.94 -4.91 4.82
C ASN A 44 7.45 -5.77 3.63
N ALA A 45 6.95 -5.12 2.58
CA ALA A 45 6.23 -5.76 1.49
C ALA A 45 7.01 -5.70 0.17
N THR A 46 6.94 -6.77 -0.62
CA THR A 46 7.29 -6.75 -2.05
C THR A 46 6.04 -7.01 -2.86
N LEU A 47 5.47 -5.99 -3.49
CA LEU A 47 4.21 -6.09 -4.22
C LEU A 47 4.43 -5.95 -5.73
N ASP A 48 4.00 -6.94 -6.49
CA ASP A 48 3.92 -6.95 -7.95
C ASP A 48 2.56 -7.48 -8.38
N GLU A 49 1.87 -6.78 -9.28
CA GLU A 49 0.52 -7.16 -9.73
C GLU A 49 -0.48 -7.34 -8.56
N ALA A 50 -0.37 -6.49 -7.53
CA ALA A 50 -1.16 -6.58 -6.31
C ALA A 50 -2.32 -5.57 -6.27
N MET A 51 -3.39 -5.93 -5.55
CA MET A 51 -4.49 -5.03 -5.22
C MET A 51 -4.69 -4.97 -3.70
N ILE A 52 -4.60 -3.78 -3.12
CA ILE A 52 -4.82 -3.53 -1.69
C ILE A 52 -6.02 -2.60 -1.53
N GLY A 53 -7.06 -3.08 -0.86
CA GLY A 53 -8.26 -2.32 -0.51
C GLY A 53 -8.04 -1.19 0.49
N ASN A 54 -9.15 -0.56 0.91
CA ASN A 54 -9.15 0.53 1.89
C ASN A 54 -8.96 0.02 3.31
N HIS A 55 -8.35 0.83 4.17
CA HIS A 55 -8.20 0.53 5.60
C HIS A 55 -7.45 -0.79 5.89
N VAL A 56 -6.57 -1.20 4.99
CA VAL A 56 -5.77 -2.43 5.14
C VAL A 56 -4.54 -2.16 6.00
N LYS A 57 -4.22 -3.10 6.89
CA LYS A 57 -2.90 -3.16 7.55
C LYS A 57 -2.17 -4.40 7.05
N TYR A 58 -1.04 -4.20 6.39
CA TYR A 58 -0.28 -5.27 5.78
C TYR A 58 1.18 -5.19 6.23
N ASN A 59 1.70 -6.26 6.81
CA ASN A 59 3.07 -6.37 7.28
C ASN A 59 3.69 -7.73 6.96
N ALA A 60 3.72 -8.10 5.69
CA ALA A 60 4.23 -9.41 5.25
C ALA A 60 4.94 -9.31 3.90
N ASN A 61 5.78 -10.31 3.58
CA ASN A 61 6.54 -10.32 2.33
C ASN A 61 6.04 -11.41 1.36
N TYR A 62 4.86 -11.20 0.78
CA TYR A 62 4.32 -12.01 -0.33
C TYR A 62 4.40 -11.23 -1.65
N ASN A 63 4.89 -11.88 -2.72
CA ASN A 63 5.10 -11.24 -4.03
C ASN A 63 3.81 -10.85 -4.77
N LYS A 64 2.72 -11.60 -4.58
CA LYS A 64 1.41 -11.37 -5.20
C LYS A 64 0.32 -11.50 -4.16
N VAL A 65 -0.50 -10.47 -4.00
CA VAL A 65 -1.60 -10.48 -3.04
C VAL A 65 -2.76 -9.59 -3.52
N SER A 66 -3.98 -10.04 -3.28
CA SER A 66 -5.20 -9.27 -3.53
C SER A 66 -6.02 -9.27 -2.25
N ILE A 67 -6.14 -8.11 -1.60
CA ILE A 67 -6.69 -7.96 -0.25
C ILE A 67 -7.88 -7.00 -0.29
N GLY A 68 -9.00 -7.45 0.27
CA GLY A 68 -10.20 -6.63 0.43
C GLY A 68 -10.10 -5.63 1.60
N ASP A 69 -11.06 -4.71 1.64
CA ASP A 69 -11.10 -3.63 2.63
C ASP A 69 -11.12 -4.13 4.08
N TYR A 70 -10.59 -3.32 5.02
CA TYR A 70 -10.56 -3.57 6.47
C TYR A 70 -9.83 -4.86 6.90
N THR A 71 -8.99 -5.41 6.04
CA THR A 71 -8.21 -6.61 6.35
C THR A 71 -6.94 -6.25 7.13
N VAL A 72 -6.56 -7.13 8.05
CA VAL A 72 -5.25 -7.12 8.73
C VAL A 72 -4.50 -8.40 8.37
N MET A 73 -3.27 -8.24 7.89
CA MET A 73 -2.31 -9.33 7.65
C MET A 73 -0.98 -9.00 8.31
N GLU A 74 -0.54 -9.89 9.20
CA GLU A 74 0.73 -9.86 9.94
C GLU A 74 1.67 -10.98 9.46
#